data_AF-A0A7W1B5H6-F1
#
_entry.id   AF-A0A7W1B5H6-F1
#
_cell.length_a   1.000
_cell.length_b   1.000
_cell.length_c   1.000
_cell.angle_alpha   90.00
_cell.angle_beta   90.00
_cell.angle_gamma   90.00
#
_symmetry.space_group_name_H-M   'P 1'
#
loop_
_entity.id
_entity.type
_entity.pdbx_description
1 polymer ?
#
loop_
_entity_poly.entity_id
_entity_poly.type
_entity_poly.pdbx_seq_one_letter_code
_entity_poly.pdbx_strand_id
1 'polypeptide(L)'
;MTPSRKTDLRDSLLGLSQIATGQVGLTDTLTRVAELAVQAIPGAVGAGLTLLEADASETMVSTADFVTEVDDVQYGLGQGPCITAAAEARTV
;
A
#
# COMPACT_ATOMS: atom_id res chain seq x y z
N MET A 1 2.55 -22.86 18.06
CA MET A 1 3.77 -23.59 17.67
C MET A 1 4.79 -22.54 17.26
N THR A 2 5.69 -22.16 18.17
CA THR A 2 6.61 -21.02 17.96
C THR A 2 7.68 -21.41 16.94
N PRO A 3 7.85 -20.68 15.83
CA PRO A 3 8.93 -20.98 14.88
C PRO A 3 10.28 -20.88 15.59
N SER A 4 11.20 -21.78 15.24
CA SER A 4 12.55 -21.81 15.81
C SER A 4 13.25 -20.48 15.56
N ARG A 5 13.96 -19.94 16.57
CA ARG A 5 14.75 -18.70 16.49
C ARG A 5 15.70 -18.64 15.28
N LYS A 6 16.15 -19.81 14.78
CA LYS A 6 16.96 -19.91 13.56
C LYS A 6 16.17 -19.70 12.28
N THR A 7 14.90 -20.10 12.25
CA THR A 7 13.99 -19.87 11.11
C THR A 7 13.61 -18.39 11.05
N ASP A 8 13.24 -17.79 12.18
CA ASP A 8 12.94 -16.36 12.31
C ASP A 8 14.10 -15.45 11.85
N LEU A 9 15.34 -15.77 12.27
CA LEU A 9 16.52 -15.04 11.81
C LEU A 9 16.78 -15.23 10.30
N ARG A 10 16.58 -16.45 9.78
CA ARG A 10 16.77 -16.74 8.35
C ARG A 10 15.77 -15.97 7.50
N ASP A 11 14.50 -15.96 7.89
CA ASP A 11 13.44 -15.25 7.19
C ASP A 11 13.70 -13.74 7.22
N SER A 12 14.14 -13.22 8.36
CA SER A 12 14.57 -11.82 8.50
C SER A 12 15.78 -11.48 7.62
N LEU A 13 16.79 -12.35 7.54
CA LEU A 13 17.98 -12.14 6.70
C LEU A 13 17.66 -12.21 5.21
N LEU A 14 16.74 -13.10 4.82
CA LEU A 14 16.24 -13.21 3.45
C LEU A 14 15.47 -11.94 3.05
N GLY A 15 14.57 -11.45 3.90
CA GLY A 15 13.87 -10.18 3.70
C GLY A 15 14.85 -9.00 3.56
N LEU A 16 15.87 -8.93 4.42
CA LEU A 16 16.88 -7.86 4.35
C LEU A 16 17.74 -7.94 3.07
N SER A 17 18.11 -9.15 2.63
CA SER A 17 18.88 -9.38 1.40
C SER A 17 18.09 -8.96 0.16
N GLN A 18 16.79 -9.21 0.12
CA GLN A 18 15.95 -8.84 -1.03
C GLN A 18 15.81 -7.31 -1.14
N ILE A 19 15.68 -6.61 -0.02
CA ILE A 19 15.65 -5.14 0.01
C ILE A 19 17.00 -4.58 -0.47
N ALA A 20 18.11 -5.08 0.06
CA ALA A 20 19.46 -4.59 -0.25
C ALA A 20 19.90 -4.83 -1.71
N THR A 21 19.35 -5.85 -2.37
CA THR A 21 19.65 -6.20 -3.77
C THR A 21 18.70 -5.55 -4.78
N GLY A 22 17.71 -4.77 -4.32
CA GLY A 22 16.67 -4.21 -5.18
C GLY A 22 15.73 -5.27 -5.77
N GLN A 23 15.69 -6.47 -5.18
CA GLN A 23 14.85 -7.59 -5.63
C GLN A 23 13.42 -7.53 -5.08
N VAL A 24 13.13 -6.64 -4.11
CA VAL A 24 11.75 -6.33 -3.75
C VAL A 24 11.23 -5.35 -4.79
N GLY A 25 10.25 -5.78 -5.57
CA GLY A 25 9.59 -4.91 -6.54
C GLY A 25 8.98 -3.70 -5.83
N LEU A 26 8.86 -2.58 -6.54
CA LEU A 26 8.17 -1.39 -6.01
C LEU A 26 6.78 -1.77 -5.48
N THR A 27 6.03 -2.57 -6.23
CA THR A 27 4.71 -3.08 -5.84
C THR A 27 4.75 -3.89 -4.55
N ASP A 28 5.74 -4.78 -4.35
CA ASP A 28 5.88 -5.57 -3.13
C ASP A 28 6.17 -4.66 -1.92
N THR A 29 7.02 -3.65 -2.12
CA THR A 29 7.33 -2.65 -1.09
C THR A 29 6.08 -1.86 -0.71
N LEU A 30 5.34 -1.37 -1.69
CA LEU A 30 4.13 -0.57 -1.49
C LEU A 30 3.00 -1.42 -0.87
N THR A 31 2.89 -2.70 -1.25
CA THR A 31 1.99 -3.67 -0.60
C THR A 31 2.29 -3.76 0.88
N ARG A 32 3.57 -3.92 1.23
CA ARG A 32 3.97 -4.01 2.64
C ARG A 32 3.68 -2.72 3.41
N VAL A 33 3.86 -1.55 2.79
CA VAL A 33 3.51 -0.25 3.39
C VAL A 33 2.00 -0.15 3.65
N ALA A 34 1.16 -0.53 2.69
CA ALA A 34 -0.29 -0.48 2.84
C ALA A 34 -0.79 -1.42 3.95
N GLU A 35 -0.25 -2.64 4.03
CA GLU A 35 -0.55 -3.58 5.12
C GLU A 35 -0.18 -3.01 6.50
N LEU A 36 0.99 -2.39 6.61
CA LEU A 36 1.43 -1.76 7.86
C LEU A 36 0.54 -0.58 8.25
N ALA A 37 0.05 0.20 7.27
CA ALA A 37 -0.86 1.30 7.53
C ALA A 37 -2.19 0.81 8.14
N VAL A 38 -2.75 -0.28 7.62
CA VAL A 38 -3.97 -0.91 8.20
C VAL A 38 -3.71 -1.36 9.64
N GLN A 39 -2.54 -1.94 9.93
CA GLN A 39 -2.20 -2.36 11.29
C GLN A 39 -1.96 -1.20 12.27
N ALA A 40 -1.43 -0.08 11.77
CA ALA A 40 -1.02 1.06 12.60
C ALA A 40 -2.16 2.04 12.88
N ILE A 41 -3.16 2.16 12.00
CA ILE A 41 -4.23 3.15 12.09
C ILE A 41 -5.48 2.52 12.74
N PRO A 42 -5.90 2.95 13.94
CA PRO A 42 -7.09 2.42 14.59
C PRO A 42 -8.36 2.61 13.74
N GLY A 43 -9.07 1.52 13.48
CA GLY A 43 -10.31 1.53 12.70
C GLY A 43 -10.11 1.44 11.19
N ALA A 44 -8.87 1.42 10.69
CA ALA A 44 -8.61 1.13 9.29
C ALA A 44 -8.94 -0.34 8.99
N VAL A 45 -9.77 -0.56 7.97
CA VAL A 45 -10.16 -1.89 7.48
C VAL A 45 -9.61 -2.20 6.09
N GLY A 46 -8.95 -1.22 5.47
CA GLY A 46 -8.25 -1.35 4.20
C GLY A 46 -7.43 -0.09 3.91
N ALA A 47 -6.41 -0.23 3.08
CA ALA A 47 -5.59 0.85 2.58
C ALA A 47 -5.24 0.61 1.11
N GLY A 48 -5.07 1.70 0.37
CA GLY A 48 -4.66 1.68 -1.02
C GLY A 48 -3.57 2.71 -1.27
N LEU A 49 -2.79 2.50 -2.33
CA LEU A 49 -1.81 3.46 -2.82
C LEU A 49 -2.07 3.68 -4.30
N THR A 50 -2.37 4.92 -4.66
CA THR A 50 -2.59 5.34 -6.05
C THR A 50 -1.40 6.14 -6.54
N LEU A 51 -0.93 5.82 -7.75
CA LEU A 51 -0.03 6.69 -8.49
C LEU A 51 -0.86 7.62 -9.36
N LEU A 52 -0.66 8.91 -9.18
CA LEU A 52 -1.26 9.94 -10.01
C LEU A 52 -0.25 10.38 -11.07
N GLU A 53 -0.58 10.11 -12.31
CA GLU A 53 0.09 10.67 -13.48
C GLU A 53 -0.73 11.84 -14.03
N ALA A 54 -0.09 12.69 -14.85
CA ALA A 54 -0.72 13.91 -15.37
C ALA A 54 -2.06 13.66 -16.08
N ASP A 55 -2.21 12.49 -16.71
CA ASP A 55 -3.38 12.13 -17.52
C ASP A 55 -4.11 10.87 -17.02
N ALA A 56 -3.64 10.22 -15.95
CA ALA A 56 -4.20 8.96 -15.46
C ALA A 56 -3.95 8.74 -13.96
N SER A 57 -4.88 8.06 -13.29
CA SER A 57 -4.73 7.58 -11.92
C SER A 57 -4.78 6.05 -11.92
N GLU A 58 -3.76 5.40 -11.37
CA GLU A 58 -3.72 3.94 -11.24
C GLU A 58 -3.57 3.56 -9.77
N THR A 59 -4.55 2.83 -9.23
CA THR A 59 -4.43 2.19 -7.92
C THR A 59 -3.43 1.04 -8.03
N MET A 60 -2.18 1.29 -7.64
CA MET A 60 -1.08 0.32 -7.75
C MET A 60 -1.16 -0.79 -6.70
N VAL A 61 -1.73 -0.49 -5.54
CA VAL A 61 -1.82 -1.42 -4.41
C VAL A 61 -3.14 -1.23 -3.69
N SER A 62 -3.76 -2.34 -3.31
CA SER A 62 -4.94 -2.40 -2.46
C SER A 62 -4.81 -3.57 -1.49
N THR A 63 -5.14 -3.35 -0.21
CA THR A 63 -5.15 -4.43 0.80
C THR A 63 -6.50 -5.15 0.87
N ALA A 64 -7.54 -4.65 0.20
CA ALA A 64 -8.88 -5.22 0.23
C ALA A 64 -9.69 -4.78 -1.00
N ASP A 65 -10.48 -5.69 -1.58
CA ASP A 65 -11.21 -5.46 -2.85
C ASP A 65 -12.04 -4.16 -2.85
N PHE A 66 -12.71 -3.85 -1.73
CA PHE A 66 -13.55 -2.64 -1.62
C PHE A 66 -12.75 -1.34 -1.76
N VAL A 67 -11.44 -1.33 -1.46
CA VAL A 67 -10.61 -0.13 -1.60
C VAL A 67 -10.48 0.23 -3.08
N THR A 68 -10.30 -0.76 -3.95
CA THR A 68 -10.27 -0.56 -5.41
C THR A 68 -11.64 -0.10 -5.91
N GLU A 69 -12.73 -0.69 -5.44
CA GLU A 69 -14.09 -0.27 -5.81
C GLU A 69 -14.37 1.20 -5.44
N VAL A 70 -13.92 1.64 -4.26
CA VAL A 70 -14.06 3.03 -3.80
C VAL A 70 -13.20 3.98 -4.63
N ASP A 71 -11.97 3.60 -4.94
CA ASP A 71 -11.06 4.37 -5.78
C ASP A 71 -11.62 4.54 -7.21
N ASP A 72 -12.14 3.47 -7.81
CA ASP A 72 -12.75 3.50 -9.14
C ASP A 72 -13.91 4.50 -9.22
N VAL A 73 -14.74 4.58 -8.17
CA VAL A 73 -15.82 5.58 -8.08
C VAL A 73 -15.27 6.99 -8.01
N GLN A 74 -14.23 7.24 -7.21
CA GLN A 74 -13.64 8.58 -7.09
C GLN A 74 -13.05 9.04 -8.42
N TYR A 75 -12.24 8.19 -9.05
CA TYR A 75 -11.57 8.50 -10.31
C TYR A 75 -12.55 8.62 -11.46
N GLY A 76 -13.57 7.76 -11.52
CA GLY A 76 -14.65 7.85 -12.51
C GLY A 76 -15.47 9.16 -12.41
N LEU A 77 -15.60 9.72 -11.21
CA LEU A 77 -16.30 11.00 -10.99
C LEU A 77 -15.37 12.22 -11.03
N GLY A 78 -14.05 12.03 -11.02
CA GLY A 78 -13.09 13.13 -10.90
C GLY A 78 -13.18 13.90 -9.58
N GLN A 79 -13.74 13.30 -8.53
CA GLN A 79 -13.89 13.89 -7.20
C GLN A 79 -13.74 12.84 -6.10
N GLY A 80 -13.44 13.27 -4.88
CA GLY A 80 -13.37 12.38 -3.73
C GLY A 80 -12.15 12.64 -2.86
N PRO A 81 -12.05 11.96 -1.71
CA PRO A 81 -10.98 12.19 -0.75
C PRO A 81 -9.57 12.06 -1.36
N CYS A 82 -9.28 11.02 -2.15
CA CYS A 82 -7.95 10.82 -2.75
C CYS A 82 -7.57 11.95 -3.71
N ILE A 83 -8.53 12.36 -4.56
CA ILE A 83 -8.34 13.45 -5.53
C ILE A 83 -8.15 14.79 -4.82
N THR A 84 -9.00 15.09 -3.83
CA THR A 84 -8.89 16.32 -3.04
C THR A 84 -7.56 16.36 -2.28
N ALA A 85 -7.16 15.26 -1.66
CA ALA A 85 -5.91 15.18 -0.91
C ALA A 85 -4.70 15.45 -1.80
N ALA A 86 -4.69 14.89 -3.02
CA ALA A 86 -3.63 15.11 -3.99
C ALA A 86 -3.61 16.54 -4.54
N ALA A 87 -4.76 17.10 -4.87
CA ALA A 87 -4.87 18.45 -5.41
C ALA A 87 -4.50 19.52 -4.38
N GLU A 88 -4.86 19.31 -3.11
CA GLU A 88 -4.65 20.29 -2.03
C GLU A 88 -3.42 20.00 -1.17
N ALA A 89 -2.70 18.90 -1.45
CA ALA A 89 -1.53 18.45 -0.69
C ALA A 89 -1.76 18.36 0.82
N ARG A 90 -2.92 17.83 1.24
CA ARG A 90 -3.29 17.66 2.65
C ARG A 90 -4.12 16.41 2.89
N THR A 91 -4.13 15.94 4.14
CA THR A 91 -5.05 14.88 4.57
C THR A 91 -6.49 15.42 4.63
N VAL A 92 -7.45 14.57 4.28
CA VAL A 92 -8.89 14.85 4.24
C VAL A 92 -9.68 13.84 5.06
#